data_AF-D2DT01-F1
#
_entry.id   AF-D2DT01-F1
#
_cell.length_a   1.000
_cell.length_b   1.000
_cell.length_c   1.000
_cell.angle_alpha   90.00
_cell.angle_beta   90.00
_cell.angle_gamma   90.00
#
_symmetry.space_group_name_H-M   'P 1'
#
loop_
_entity.id
_entity.type
_entity.pdbx_description
1 polymer ?
#
loop_
_entity_poly.entity_id
_entity_poly.type
_entity_poly.pdbx_seq_one_letter_code
_entity_poly.pdbx_strand_id
1 'polypeptide(L)' 'MVKKVNRPGRLYAKAVFTGYKRGLRAQRETTALLRVEGAKNKDDGKY' A
#
# COMPACT_ATOMS: atom_id res chain seq x y z
N MET A 1 21.41 21.23 14.17
CA MET A 1 20.98 20.26 15.21
C MET A 1 20.44 19.01 14.49
N VAL A 2 21.19 17.89 14.57
CA VAL A 2 20.91 16.45 14.26
C VAL A 2 19.82 16.12 13.20
N LYS A 3 20.11 15.42 12.09
CA LYS A 3 20.37 13.96 12.07
C LYS A 3 21.32 13.51 10.95
N LYS A 4 22.49 12.99 11.37
CA LYS A 4 23.30 12.05 10.59
C LYS A 4 22.54 10.73 10.52
N VAL A 5 21.97 10.39 9.36
CA VAL A 5 21.24 9.12 9.17
C VAL A 5 22.25 8.06 8.75
N ASN A 6 22.87 7.40 9.73
CA ASN A 6 23.77 6.25 9.49
C ASN A 6 23.02 4.91 9.56
N ARG A 7 21.76 4.90 9.14
CA ARG A 7 20.90 3.70 9.07
C ARG A 7 20.33 3.62 7.66
N PRO A 8 20.28 2.43 7.03
CA PRO A 8 19.63 2.29 5.75
C PRO A 8 18.20 2.85 5.84
N GLY A 9 17.82 3.65 4.84
CA GLY A 9 16.48 4.24 4.75
C GLY A 9 15.39 3.18 4.57
N ARG A 10 14.13 3.61 4.54
CA ARG A 10 12.98 2.71 4.33
C ARG A 10 13.01 2.15 2.90
N LEU A 11 13.11 0.83 2.77
CA LEU A 11 13.13 0.12 1.47
C LEU A 11 11.76 -0.37 0.98
N TYR A 12 10.68 0.01 1.68
CA TYR A 12 9.31 -0.39 1.33
C TYR A 12 8.40 0.83 1.09
N ALA A 13 7.44 0.64 0.20
CA ALA A 13 6.34 1.59 -0.01
C ALA A 13 5.32 1.46 1.13
N LYS A 14 4.80 2.59 1.60
CA LYS A 14 3.68 2.60 2.53
C LYS A 14 2.39 2.34 1.77
N ALA A 15 1.47 1.61 2.38
CA ALA A 15 0.14 1.41 1.83
C ALA A 15 -0.89 1.40 2.97
N VAL A 16 -2.11 1.82 2.65
CA VAL A 16 -3.27 1.76 3.54
C VAL A 16 -4.09 0.53 3.21
N PHE A 17 -4.43 -0.27 4.21
CA PHE A 17 -5.34 -1.40 4.07
C PHE A 17 -6.77 -0.87 3.89
N THR A 18 -7.35 -1.04 2.70
CA THR A 18 -8.69 -0.53 2.41
C THR A 18 -9.78 -1.57 2.70
N GLY A 19 -9.43 -2.85 2.68
CA GLY A 19 -10.35 -3.94 2.97
C GLY A 19 -10.00 -5.18 2.15
N TYR A 20 -10.98 -6.06 1.97
CA TYR A 20 -10.84 -7.24 1.13
C TYR A 20 -11.65 -7.10 -0.15
N LYS A 21 -11.34 -7.94 -1.14
CA LYS A 21 -12.13 -8.03 -2.37
C LYS A 21 -13.58 -8.36 -2.00
N ARG A 22 -14.51 -7.50 -2.37
CA ARG A 22 -15.93 -7.65 -2.02
C ARG A 22 -16.84 -7.39 -3.21
N GLY A 23 -17.95 -8.10 -3.25
CA GLY A 23 -19.11 -7.73 -4.04
C GLY A 23 -20.06 -6.84 -3.24
N LEU A 24 -21.28 -6.68 -3.73
CA LEU A 24 -22.30 -5.86 -3.04
C LEU A 24 -22.65 -6.41 -1.64
N ARG A 25 -22.64 -7.74 -1.47
CA ARG A 25 -23.15 -8.41 -0.26
C ARG A 25 -22.16 -9.35 0.44
N ALA A 26 -21.15 -9.85 -0.27
CA ALA A 26 -20.21 -10.83 0.27
C ALA A 26 -18.76 -10.39 0.04
N GLN A 27 -17.91 -10.69 1.03
CA GLN A 27 -16.49 -10.39 1.02
C GLN A 27 -15.69 -11.68 0.82
N ARG A 28 -14.57 -11.57 0.11
CA ARG A 28 -13.59 -12.65 -0.12
C ARG A 28 -12.30 -12.27 0.62
N GLU A 29 -12.21 -12.74 1.86
CA GLU A 29 -11.14 -12.40 2.80
C GLU A 29 -9.76 -12.95 2.40
N THR A 30 -9.71 -13.88 1.45
CA THR A 30 -8.46 -14.42 0.88
C THR A 30 -7.67 -13.38 0.09
N THR A 31 -8.30 -12.27 -0.34
CA THR A 31 -7.65 -11.26 -1.18
C THR A 31 -7.83 -9.87 -0.57
N ALA A 32 -6.75 -9.28 -0.10
CA ALA A 32 -6.70 -7.92 0.42
C ALA A 32 -6.62 -6.89 -0.71
N LEU A 33 -7.25 -5.74 -0.50
CA LEU A 33 -7.10 -4.53 -1.29
C LEU A 33 -6.24 -3.56 -0.48
N LEU A 34 -5.20 -3.04 -1.13
CA LEU A 34 -4.25 -2.10 -0.54
C LEU A 34 -4.19 -0.86 -1.43
N ARG A 35 -4.19 0.32 -0.81
CA ARG A 35 -3.92 1.59 -1.49
C ARG A 35 -2.48 2.02 -1.20
N VAL A 36 -1.60 1.86 -2.18
CA VAL A 36 -0.20 2.29 -2.06
C VAL A 36 -0.11 3.82 -2.07
N GLU A 37 0.62 4.39 -1.11
CA GLU A 37 0.88 5.82 -1.06
C GLU A 37 1.70 6.24 -2.30
N GLY A 38 1.15 7.13 -3.12
CA GLY A 38 1.80 7.62 -4.34
C GLY A 38 1.24 7.03 -5.64
N ALA A 39 0.59 5.86 -5.60
CA ALA A 39 -0.08 5.27 -6.76
C ALA A 39 -1.45 5.93 -6.97
N LYS A 40 -1.54 6.83 -7.95
CA LYS A 40 -2.79 7.57 -8.24
C LYS A 40 -3.54 6.93 -9.41
N ASN A 41 -2.79 6.47 -10.41
CA ASN A 41 -3.32 5.95 -11.65
C ASN A 41 -3.32 4.42 -11.64
N LYS A 42 -4.10 3.83 -12.55
CA LYS A 42 -4.17 2.37 -12.71
C LYS A 42 -2.84 1.77 -13.15
N ASP A 43 -2.07 2.51 -13.96
CA ASP A 43 -0.77 2.07 -14.44
C ASP A 43 0.27 2.05 -13.34
N ASP A 44 0.23 2.99 -12.39
CA ASP A 44 1.12 3.01 -11.22
C ASP A 44 0.95 1.75 -10.35
N GLY A 45 -0.27 1.18 -10.31
CA GLY A 45 -0.55 -0.04 -9.54
C GLY A 45 -0.11 -1.34 -10.22
N LYS A 46 0.43 -1.29 -11.44
CA LYS A 46 0.97 -2.48 -12.14
C LYS A 46 2.42 -2.79 -11.74
N TYR A 47 3.12 -1.80 -11.20
CA TYR A 47 4.53 -1.86 -10.83
C TYR A 47 4.68 -2.06 -9.31
#